data_AF-A0A3C1N5D9-F1
#
_entry.id   AF-A0A3C1N5D9-F1
#
_cell.length_a   1.000
_cell.length_b   1.000
_cell.length_c   1.000
_cell.angle_alpha   90.00
_cell.angle_beta   90.00
_cell.angle_gamma   90.00
#
_symmetry.space_group_name_H-M   'P 1'
#
loop_
_entity.id
_entity.type
_entity.pdbx_description
1 polymer ?
#
loop_
_entity_poly.entity_id
_entity_poly.type
_entity_poly.pdbx_seq_one_letter_code
_entity_poly.pdbx_strand_id
1 'polypeptide(L)' 'MSFSLTGFVRSARSAAADARPVAAVKTLMSQTFADPQAIAKAVGSFIAADECLYEDDEVSVYTARFAPHELVPPHNHR' A
#
# COMPACT_ATOMS: atom_id res chain seq x y z
N MET A 1 -3.13 5.91 -16.67
CA MET A 1 -1.72 5.50 -16.48
C MET A 1 -1.73 4.18 -15.75
N SER A 2 -0.86 3.22 -16.08
CA SER A 2 -0.77 1.96 -15.32
C SER A 2 -0.07 2.19 -13.98
N PHE A 3 -0.55 1.53 -12.93
CA PHE A 3 0.16 1.47 -11.65
C PHE A 3 1.55 0.83 -11.84
N SER A 4 2.54 1.31 -11.08
CA SER A 4 3.89 0.75 -11.02
C SER A 4 4.29 0.64 -9.56
N LEU A 5 4.60 -0.58 -9.09
CA LEU A 5 5.03 -0.80 -7.71
C LEU A 5 6.31 -0.01 -7.39
N THR A 6 7.31 -0.03 -8.27
CA THR A 6 8.55 0.74 -8.09
C THR A 6 8.30 2.25 -8.03
N GLY A 7 7.39 2.75 -8.87
CA GLY A 7 6.99 4.16 -8.83
C GLY A 7 6.27 4.52 -7.52
N PHE A 8 5.35 3.65 -7.09
CA PHE A 8 4.61 3.80 -5.86
C PHE A 8 5.54 3.81 -4.63
N VAL A 9 6.49 2.87 -4.53
CA VAL A 9 7.49 2.81 -3.44
C VAL A 9 8.26 4.13 -3.35
N ARG A 10 8.71 4.68 -4.48
CA ARG A 10 9.42 5.96 -4.50
C ARG A 10 8.55 7.11 -3.99
N SER A 11 7.29 7.16 -4.43
CA SER A 11 6.33 8.15 -3.96
C SER A 11 5.99 7.97 -2.47
N ALA A 12 5.89 6.73 -2.00
CA ALA A 12 5.62 6.40 -0.60
C ALA A 12 6.75 6.87 0.31
N ARG A 13 8.02 6.59 -0.03
CA ARG A 13 9.18 7.13 0.69
C ARG A 13 9.18 8.66 0.71
N SER A 14 8.95 9.29 -0.43
CA SER A 14 8.90 10.76 -0.51
C SER A 14 7.78 11.35 0.34
N ALA A 15 6.62 10.68 0.40
CA ALA A 15 5.50 11.12 1.23
C ALA A 15 5.76 10.90 2.72
N ALA A 16 6.40 9.79 3.09
CA ALA A 16 6.80 9.48 4.46
C ALA A 16 7.86 10.47 4.99
N ALA A 17 8.74 10.97 4.12
CA ALA A 17 9.74 11.98 4.45
C ALA A 17 9.25 13.44 4.34
N ASP A 18 7.99 13.68 3.96
CA ASP A 18 7.42 15.04 3.85
C ASP A 18 7.32 15.72 5.22
N ALA A 19 7.33 17.06 5.25
CA ALA A 19 7.13 17.83 6.48
C ALA A 19 5.76 17.57 7.14
N ARG A 20 4.76 17.10 6.38
CA ARG A 20 3.43 16.70 6.85
C ARG A 20 3.10 15.28 6.34
N PRO A 21 3.78 14.25 6.89
CA PRO A 21 3.82 12.94 6.25
C PRO A 21 2.45 12.26 6.21
N VAL A 22 1.63 12.39 7.26
CA VAL A 22 0.26 11.85 7.29
C VAL A 22 -0.60 12.43 6.16
N ALA A 23 -0.51 13.73 5.89
CA ALA A 23 -1.29 14.38 4.85
C ALA A 23 -0.80 14.00 3.45
N ALA A 24 0.52 13.89 3.27
CA ALA A 24 1.15 13.47 2.02
C ALA A 24 0.78 12.03 1.68
N VAL A 25 0.94 11.09 2.62
CA VAL A 25 0.58 9.68 2.44
C VAL A 25 -0.91 9.53 2.15
N LYS A 26 -1.80 10.24 2.87
CA LYS A 26 -3.24 10.22 2.59
C LYS A 26 -3.56 10.67 1.16
N THR A 27 -2.87 11.70 0.67
CA THR A 27 -3.02 12.19 -0.71
C THR A 27 -2.56 11.16 -1.72
N LEU A 28 -1.37 10.57 -1.52
CA LEU A 28 -0.84 9.49 -2.35
C LEU A 28 -1.83 8.32 -2.42
N MET A 29 -2.29 7.81 -1.28
CA MET A 29 -3.22 6.68 -1.22
C MET A 29 -4.55 7.00 -1.92
N SER A 30 -5.08 8.21 -1.74
CA SER A 30 -6.32 8.64 -2.41
C SER A 30 -6.18 8.65 -3.94
N GLN A 31 -5.02 9.10 -4.45
CA GLN A 31 -4.74 9.10 -5.88
C GLN A 31 -4.51 7.68 -6.41
N THR A 32 -3.77 6.85 -5.67
CA THR A 32 -3.50 5.46 -6.05
C THR A 32 -4.79 4.65 -6.14
N PHE A 33 -5.68 4.76 -5.16
CA PHE A 33 -6.95 4.01 -5.13
C PHE A 33 -8.04 4.57 -6.06
N ALA A 34 -7.80 5.66 -6.79
CA ALA A 34 -8.73 6.15 -7.79
C ALA A 34 -8.89 5.19 -8.98
N ASP A 35 -7.92 4.28 -9.19
CA ASP A 35 -7.97 3.22 -10.21
C ASP A 35 -7.55 1.86 -9.61
N PRO A 36 -8.46 1.17 -8.88
CA PRO A 36 -8.13 -0.08 -8.21
C PRO A 36 -7.83 -1.24 -9.19
N GLN A 37 -8.35 -1.17 -10.42
CA GLN A 37 -8.09 -2.19 -11.45
C GLN A 37 -6.64 -2.14 -11.93
N ALA A 38 -6.06 -0.94 -12.04
CA ALA A 38 -4.64 -0.80 -12.37
C ALA A 38 -3.73 -1.42 -11.31
N ILE A 39 -4.08 -1.32 -10.02
CA ILE A 39 -3.33 -1.94 -8.92
C ILE A 39 -3.42 -3.47 -9.03
N ALA A 40 -4.64 -4.02 -9.14
CA ALA A 40 -4.86 -5.46 -9.24
C ALA A 40 -4.09 -6.08 -10.43
N LYS A 41 -4.08 -5.40 -11.58
CA LYS A 41 -3.34 -5.87 -12.75
C LYS A 41 -1.82 -5.89 -12.53
N ALA A 42 -1.29 -4.91 -11.80
CA ALA A 42 0.14 -4.74 -11.61
C ALA A 42 0.70 -5.61 -10.47
N VAL A 43 -0.08 -5.84 -9.42
CA VAL A 43 0.31 -6.69 -8.29
C VAL A 43 0.07 -8.17 -8.58
N GLY A 44 -0.87 -8.51 -9.49
CA GLY A 44 -1.17 -9.89 -9.83
C GLY A 44 -2.32 -10.46 -8.99
N SER A 45 -2.40 -11.78 -8.88
CA SER A 45 -3.50 -12.43 -8.17
C SER A 45 -3.27 -12.41 -6.65
N PHE A 46 -4.24 -11.87 -5.91
CA PHE A 46 -4.33 -11.88 -4.43
C PHE A 46 -4.57 -13.29 -3.84
N ILE A 47 -3.70 -14.25 -4.17
CA ILE A 47 -3.85 -15.65 -3.74
C ILE A 47 -3.53 -15.80 -2.25
N ALA A 48 -2.54 -15.06 -1.73
CA ALA A 48 -2.20 -15.03 -0.31
C ALA A 48 -3.13 -14.06 0.47
N ALA A 49 -3.28 -14.31 1.78
CA ALA A 49 -4.07 -13.46 2.67
C ALA A 49 -3.40 -12.09 2.87
N ASP A 50 -2.09 -12.08 3.14
CA ASP A 50 -1.27 -10.88 3.14
C ASP A 50 0.00 -11.15 2.32
N GLU A 51 0.36 -10.24 1.43
CA GLU A 51 1.58 -10.33 0.63
C GLU A 51 2.42 -9.08 0.79
N CYS A 52 3.67 -9.25 1.23
CA CYS A 52 4.67 -8.20 1.22
C CYS A 52 5.13 -7.95 -0.22
N LEU A 53 4.75 -6.79 -0.77
CA LEU A 53 5.17 -6.37 -2.10
C LEU A 53 6.54 -5.70 -2.09
N TYR A 54 6.84 -5.02 -0.99
CA TYR A 54 8.08 -4.27 -0.80
C TYR A 54 8.31 -4.01 0.69
N GLU A 55 9.56 -4.08 1.13
CA GLU A 55 9.95 -3.68 2.48
C GLU A 55 11.40 -3.20 2.50
N ASP A 56 11.63 -2.10 3.22
CA ASP A 56 12.95 -1.61 3.63
C ASP A 56 12.86 -0.89 4.99
N ASP A 57 13.94 -0.23 5.38
CA ASP A 57 14.06 0.50 6.65
C ASP A 57 13.18 1.78 6.71
N GLU A 58 12.66 2.28 5.58
CA GLU A 58 11.88 3.52 5.50
C GLU A 58 10.37 3.25 5.37
N VAL A 59 9.98 2.33 4.49
CA VAL A 59 8.59 2.01 4.16
C VAL A 59 8.40 0.54 3.83
N SER A 60 7.21 0.04 4.13
CA SER A 60 6.74 -1.26 3.66
C SER A 60 5.42 -1.13 2.93
N VAL A 61 5.22 -1.97 1.92
CA VAL A 61 4.03 -2.00 1.07
C VAL A 61 3.49 -3.42 1.07
N TYR A 62 2.28 -3.55 1.58
CA TYR A 62 1.57 -4.82 1.68
C TYR A 62 0.27 -4.76 0.88
N THR A 63 -0.11 -5.89 0.29
CA THR A 63 -1.53 -6.15 0.06
C THR A 63 -2.09 -6.92 1.24
N ALA A 64 -3.22 -6.47 1.75
CA ALA A 64 -3.96 -7.15 2.78
C ALA A 64 -5.33 -7.55 2.24
N ARG A 65 -5.67 -8.83 2.36
CA ARG A 65 -6.94 -9.41 1.92
C ARG A 65 -7.58 -10.12 3.10
N PHE A 66 -8.75 -9.63 3.47
CA PHE A 66 -9.58 -10.26 4.50
C PHE A 66 -10.66 -11.11 3.84
N ALA A 67 -10.70 -12.41 4.16
CA ALA A 67 -11.81 -13.26 3.79
C ALA A 67 -13.08 -12.83 4.54
N PRO A 68 -14.29 -13.10 3.99
CA PRO A 68 -15.52 -12.93 4.75
C PRO A 68 -15.41 -13.66 6.11
N HIS A 69 -15.81 -12.97 7.18
CA HIS A 69 -15.73 -13.44 8.58
C HIS A 69 -14.32 -13.56 9.18
N GLU A 70 -13.28 -13.13 8.47
CA GLU A 70 -11.95 -12.98 9.05
C GLU A 70 -11.91 -11.76 9.98
N LEU A 71 -11.26 -11.92 11.13
CA LEU A 71 -11.12 -10.89 12.14
C LEU A 71 -9.65 -10.72 12.48
N VAL A 72 -9.18 -9.47 12.48
CA VAL A 72 -7.84 -9.12 12.97
C VAL A 72 -7.97 -8.68 14.44
N PRO A 73 -7.28 -9.35 15.39
CA PRO A 73 -7.28 -8.92 16.78
C PRO A 73 -6.72 -7.50 16.96
N PRO A 74 -7.09 -6.78 18.03
CA PRO A 74 -6.50 -5.47 18.34
C PRO A 74 -4.97 -5.55 18.43
N HIS A 75 -4.28 -4.66 17.72
CA HIS A 75 -2.83 -4.53 17.71
C HIS A 75 -2.43 -3.06 17.53
N ASN A 76 -1.14 -2.75 17.73
CA ASN A 76 -0.57 -1.43 17.50
C ASN A 76 0.39 -1.45 16.31
N HIS A 77 0.62 -0.28 15.71
CA HIS A 77 1.64 -0.04 14.71
C HIS A 77 2.68 0.86 15.38
N ARG A 78 3.85 0.31 15.70
CA ARG A 78 4.93 1.01 16.41
C ARG A 78 5.96 1.55 15.45
#